data_AF-A0A151NW86-F1
#
_entry.id   AF-A0A151NW86-F1
#
_cell.length_a   1.000
_cell.length_b   1.000
_cell.length_c   1.000
_cell.angle_alpha   90.00
_cell.angle_beta   90.00
_cell.angle_gamma   90.00
#
_symmetry.space_group_name_H-M   'P 1'
#
loop_
_entity.id
_entity.type
_entity.pdbx_description
1 polymer ?
#
loop_
_entity_poly.entity_id
_entity_poly.type
_entity_poly.pdbx_seq_one_letter_code
_entity_poly.pdbx_strand_id
1 'polypeptide(L)'
;MEEWNEDLDGMEGFVLEGKKFARLPEEEFGHFHTQDCYVFLCRYWVPVEYEADEEKKKGEGPGEAEEEEKPPEEDFQCVVYFWQGREASNMGWLTFTFSLQKKFESLFPGKLEVVRMTQQQENPKFLSHFKRKFIIHKGKRKAKADSLQPSLYHVRTNGSALCTRCIQIGTDASLLNSEFCFILKVSAGAGAARLAGCPLTEGGSSS
;
A
#
# COMPACT_ATOMS: atom_id res chain seq x y z
N MET A 1 5.96 -13.19 -0.71
CA MET A 1 4.88 -12.24 -1.10
C MET A 1 3.72 -12.40 -0.15
N GLU A 2 3.39 -13.65 0.15
CA GLU A 2 2.53 -14.05 1.27
C GLU A 2 3.18 -13.60 2.61
N GLU A 3 4.47 -13.85 2.82
CA GLU A 3 5.15 -13.59 4.11
C GLU A 3 5.01 -12.16 4.73
N TRP A 4 4.91 -11.09 3.94
CA TRP A 4 4.79 -9.71 4.46
C TRP A 4 3.36 -9.26 4.74
N ASN A 5 2.38 -10.02 4.26
CA ASN A 5 0.97 -9.65 4.25
C ASN A 5 0.07 -10.75 4.81
N GLU A 6 0.67 -11.84 5.29
CA GLU A 6 0.01 -12.92 6.04
C GLU A 6 -0.54 -12.43 7.37
N ASP A 7 0.08 -11.40 7.95
CA ASP A 7 -0.30 -10.82 9.23
C ASP A 7 -1.36 -9.71 9.14
N LEU A 8 -1.69 -9.24 7.92
CA LEU A 8 -2.61 -8.11 7.73
C LEU A 8 -4.08 -8.55 7.89
N ASP A 9 -4.69 -8.12 8.98
CA ASP A 9 -6.10 -8.39 9.32
C ASP A 9 -7.06 -7.37 8.68
N GLY A 10 -6.66 -6.09 8.59
CA GLY A 10 -7.51 -5.05 8.01
C GLY A 10 -6.75 -3.83 7.53
N MET A 11 -7.31 -3.14 6.52
CA MET A 11 -6.74 -1.90 5.98
C MET A 11 -7.82 -0.89 5.61
N GLU A 12 -7.77 0.29 6.22
CA GLU A 12 -8.65 1.43 5.90
C GLU A 12 -7.87 2.56 5.24
N GLY A 13 -8.35 3.06 4.10
CA GLY A 13 -7.71 4.13 3.34
C GLY A 13 -8.42 5.47 3.47
N PHE A 14 -7.65 6.56 3.47
CA PHE A 14 -8.12 7.93 3.48
C PHE A 14 -7.30 8.79 2.52
N VAL A 15 -7.92 9.83 1.97
CA VAL A 15 -7.26 10.81 1.08
C VAL A 15 -7.59 12.22 1.52
N LEU A 16 -6.61 13.12 1.44
CA LEU A 16 -6.79 14.52 1.79
C LEU A 16 -7.61 15.22 0.70
N GLU A 17 -8.83 15.64 1.04
CA GLU A 17 -9.71 16.41 0.16
C GLU A 17 -9.99 17.79 0.76
N GLY A 18 -9.46 18.82 0.11
CA GLY A 18 -9.53 20.19 0.63
C GLY A 18 -8.73 20.31 1.93
N LYS A 19 -9.43 20.36 3.07
CA LYS A 19 -8.84 20.54 4.41
C LYS A 19 -9.09 19.36 5.35
N LYS A 20 -9.65 18.25 4.85
CA LYS A 20 -10.01 17.09 5.68
C LYS A 20 -9.66 15.78 4.97
N PHE A 21 -9.35 14.75 5.75
CA PHE A 21 -9.24 13.40 5.22
C PHE A 21 -10.62 12.79 5.06
N ALA A 22 -10.90 12.27 3.87
CA ALA A 22 -12.11 11.52 3.56
C ALA A 22 -11.75 10.06 3.31
N ARG A 23 -12.69 9.13 3.53
CA ARG A 23 -12.50 7.71 3.25
C ARG A 23 -12.21 7.52 1.75
N LEU A 24 -11.15 6.77 1.46
CA LEU A 24 -10.79 6.36 0.11
C LEU A 24 -11.58 5.09 -0.24
N PRO A 25 -12.26 5.04 -1.38
CA PRO A 25 -12.91 3.80 -1.85
C PRO A 25 -11.88 2.68 -2.05
N GLU A 26 -12.25 1.45 -1.70
CA GLU A 26 -11.33 0.29 -1.74
C GLU A 26 -10.92 -0.08 -3.17
N GLU A 27 -11.78 0.19 -4.15
CA GLU A 27 -11.50 0.03 -5.57
C GLU A 27 -10.36 0.93 -6.08
N GLU A 28 -10.02 1.98 -5.33
CA GLU A 28 -8.93 2.89 -5.62
C GLU A 28 -7.66 2.58 -4.83
N PHE A 29 -7.65 1.53 -4.00
CA PHE A 29 -6.44 1.13 -3.31
C PHE A 29 -5.36 0.75 -4.31
N GLY A 30 -4.16 1.29 -4.07
CA GLY A 30 -3.05 1.15 -5.01
C GLY A 30 -2.97 2.24 -6.07
N HIS A 31 -3.98 3.12 -6.19
CA HIS A 31 -3.97 4.29 -7.07
C HIS A 31 -3.63 5.55 -6.28
N PHE A 32 -2.42 6.07 -6.51
CA PHE A 32 -1.89 7.27 -5.86
C PHE A 32 -1.79 8.41 -6.87
N HIS A 33 -1.79 9.65 -6.39
CA HIS A 33 -1.70 10.85 -7.24
C HIS A 33 -0.59 11.77 -6.75
N THR A 34 0.23 12.31 -7.67
CA THR A 34 1.42 13.08 -7.30
C THR A 34 1.13 14.33 -6.48
N GLN A 35 -0.08 14.89 -6.56
CA GLN A 35 -0.48 16.12 -5.83
C GLN A 35 -1.30 15.87 -4.57
N ASP A 36 -1.54 14.62 -4.19
CA ASP A 36 -2.40 14.27 -3.05
C ASP A 36 -1.62 13.57 -1.93
N CYS A 37 -2.21 13.57 -0.73
CA CYS A 37 -1.73 12.83 0.43
C CYS A 37 -2.74 11.75 0.80
N TYR A 38 -2.24 10.58 1.17
CA TYR A 38 -3.03 9.40 1.52
C TYR A 38 -2.64 8.91 2.92
N VAL A 39 -3.59 8.33 3.62
CA VAL A 39 -3.38 7.71 4.93
C VAL A 39 -3.98 6.32 4.89
N PHE A 40 -3.24 5.31 5.30
CA PHE A 40 -3.73 3.94 5.45
C PHE A 40 -3.55 3.52 6.90
N LEU A 41 -4.63 3.12 7.55
CA LEU A 41 -4.60 2.46 8.86
C LEU A 41 -4.62 0.95 8.61
N CYS A 42 -3.53 0.26 8.94
CA CYS A 42 -3.39 -1.18 8.82
C CYS A 42 -3.42 -1.82 10.20
N ARG A 43 -4.22 -2.86 10.39
CA ARG A 43 -4.23 -3.72 11.58
C ARG A 43 -3.51 -5.03 11.24
N TYR A 44 -2.53 -5.39 12.05
CA TYR A 44 -1.80 -6.64 11.95
C TYR A 44 -2.06 -7.49 13.17
N TRP A 45 -2.30 -8.78 12.99
CA TRP A 45 -2.31 -9.71 14.11
C TRP A 45 -0.88 -9.91 14.63
N VAL A 46 -0.75 -10.14 15.94
CA VAL A 46 0.50 -10.47 16.59
C VAL A 46 0.29 -11.81 17.29
N PRO A 47 1.06 -12.86 16.96
CA PRO A 47 1.01 -14.10 17.73
C PRO A 47 1.34 -13.81 19.19
N VAL A 48 0.48 -14.24 20.11
CA VAL A 48 0.79 -14.20 21.54
C VAL A 48 1.82 -15.28 21.81
N GLU A 49 3.07 -14.88 22.07
CA GLU A 49 4.05 -15.81 22.63
C GLU A 49 3.61 -16.15 24.05
N TYR A 50 2.95 -17.30 24.20
CA TYR A 50 2.86 -17.93 25.50
C TYR A 50 4.29 -18.27 25.91
N GLU A 51 4.80 -17.59 26.94
CA GLU A 51 5.91 -18.10 27.72
C GLU A 51 5.52 -19.53 28.11
N ALA A 52 6.11 -20.51 27.43
CA ALA A 52 6.01 -21.89 27.84
C ALA A 52 6.73 -21.95 29.19
N ASP A 53 5.99 -21.74 30.27
CA ASP A 53 6.38 -22.16 31.61
C ASP A 53 6.46 -23.68 31.56
N GLU A 54 7.55 -24.17 30.97
CA GLU A 54 8.00 -25.55 31.04
C GLU A 54 8.19 -25.86 32.53
N GLU A 55 7.19 -26.54 33.06
CA GLU A 55 7.16 -27.18 34.34
C GLU A 55 8.49 -27.88 34.65
N LYS A 56 9.30 -27.24 35.50
CA LYS A 56 10.15 -27.96 36.46
C LYS A 56 9.90 -27.47 37.87
N LYS A 57 8.67 -27.69 38.35
CA LYS A 57 8.43 -27.90 39.79
C LYS A 57 7.79 -29.26 40.01
N LYS A 58 8.65 -30.27 40.22
CA LYS A 58 8.27 -31.44 41.02
C LYS A 58 7.97 -30.96 42.44
N GLY A 59 6.72 -31.12 42.91
CA GLY A 59 6.35 -30.88 44.31
C GLY A 59 4.84 -30.87 44.54
N GLU A 60 4.31 -32.03 44.94
CA GLU A 60 2.92 -32.41 45.20
C GLU A 60 2.08 -31.46 46.09
N GLY A 61 0.79 -31.29 45.74
CA GLY A 61 -0.29 -30.84 46.64
C GLY A 61 -1.63 -30.64 45.92
N PRO A 62 -2.76 -31.24 46.38
CA PRO A 62 -4.04 -31.14 45.68
C PRO A 62 -4.79 -29.88 46.14
N GLY A 63 -5.00 -28.95 45.22
CA GLY A 63 -5.87 -27.79 45.41
C GLY A 63 -6.47 -27.43 44.07
N GLU A 64 -7.74 -27.79 43.87
CA GLU A 64 -8.54 -27.44 42.71
C GLU A 64 -8.66 -25.91 42.63
N ALA A 65 -7.89 -25.31 41.72
CA ALA A 65 -8.20 -24.00 41.17
C ALA A 65 -8.60 -24.25 39.72
N GLU A 66 -9.90 -24.07 39.41
CA GLU A 66 -10.33 -23.87 38.03
C GLU A 66 -9.68 -22.56 37.56
N GLU A 67 -8.49 -22.67 36.96
CA GLU A 67 -7.95 -21.61 36.12
C GLU A 67 -8.90 -21.53 34.91
N GLU A 68 -9.77 -20.52 34.89
CA GLU A 68 -10.39 -20.08 33.65
C GLU A 68 -9.24 -19.75 32.70
N GLU A 69 -8.94 -20.66 31.77
CA GLU A 69 -8.14 -20.38 30.58
C GLU A 69 -8.83 -19.20 29.87
N LYS A 70 -8.41 -17.98 30.20
CA LYS A 70 -8.79 -16.82 29.40
C LYS A 70 -8.33 -17.15 27.99
N PRO A 71 -9.24 -17.15 27.00
CA PRO A 71 -8.82 -17.34 25.62
C PRO A 71 -7.72 -16.32 25.31
N PRO A 72 -6.69 -16.68 24.54
CA PRO A 72 -5.66 -15.73 24.12
C PRO A 72 -6.36 -14.47 23.64
N GLU A 73 -6.14 -13.34 24.30
CA GLU A 73 -6.52 -12.07 23.71
C GLU A 73 -5.71 -11.98 22.41
N GLU A 74 -6.38 -12.07 21.26
CA GLU A 74 -5.76 -11.86 19.96
C GLU A 74 -5.10 -10.47 19.96
N ASP A 75 -3.80 -10.41 20.19
CA ASP A 75 -3.08 -9.15 20.23
C ASP A 75 -2.85 -8.65 18.80
N PHE A 76 -2.86 -7.34 18.65
CA PHE A 76 -2.76 -6.71 17.34
C PHE A 76 -1.97 -5.41 17.44
N GLN A 77 -1.31 -5.07 16.34
CA GLN A 77 -0.62 -3.80 16.18
C GLN A 77 -1.26 -3.01 15.05
N CYS A 78 -1.48 -1.73 15.26
CA CYS A 78 -1.95 -0.81 14.22
C CYS A 78 -0.76 0.01 13.70
N VAL A 79 -0.60 0.06 12.37
CA VAL A 79 0.36 0.96 11.71
C VAL A 79 -0.38 1.92 10.80
N VAL A 80 -0.14 3.21 10.97
CA VAL A 80 -0.69 4.27 10.13
C VAL A 80 0.38 4.73 9.16
N TYR A 81 0.20 4.40 7.88
CA TYR A 81 1.05 4.86 6.81
C TYR A 81 0.52 6.19 6.26
N PHE A 82 1.31 7.26 6.41
CA PHE A 82 1.06 8.52 5.71
C PHE A 82 1.93 8.57 4.45
N TRP A 83 1.30 8.64 3.28
CA TRP A 83 1.99 8.76 2.00
C TRP A 83 1.79 10.15 1.41
N GLN A 84 2.89 10.81 1.04
CA GLN A 84 2.90 12.14 0.44
C GLN A 84 3.35 12.10 -1.02
N GLY A 85 2.48 12.53 -1.93
CA GLY A 85 2.83 12.73 -3.33
C GLY A 85 3.93 13.78 -3.50
N ARG A 86 4.75 13.63 -4.55
CA ARG A 86 5.91 14.50 -4.79
C ARG A 86 5.55 15.97 -4.98
N GLU A 87 4.36 16.24 -5.52
CA GLU A 87 3.81 17.57 -5.78
C GLU A 87 2.74 17.96 -4.73
N ALA A 88 2.52 17.12 -3.72
CA ALA A 88 1.52 17.36 -2.69
C ALA A 88 2.00 18.39 -1.67
N SER A 89 1.06 19.14 -1.08
CA SER A 89 1.37 20.16 -0.08
C SER A 89 1.89 19.55 1.23
N ASN A 90 2.92 20.18 1.80
CA ASN A 90 3.42 19.84 3.15
C ASN A 90 2.36 20.03 4.25
N MET A 91 1.29 20.80 3.99
CA MET A 91 0.17 20.97 4.92
C MET A 91 -0.60 19.68 5.16
N GLY A 92 -0.48 18.67 4.29
CA GLY A 92 -1.18 17.41 4.47
C GLY A 92 -0.74 16.66 5.73
N TRP A 93 0.56 16.68 6.04
CA TRP A 93 1.08 16.08 7.27
C TRP A 93 0.54 16.77 8.52
N LEU A 94 0.55 18.10 8.55
CA LEU A 94 -0.02 18.87 9.67
C LEU A 94 -1.52 18.60 9.83
N THR A 95 -2.26 18.54 8.72
CA THR A 95 -3.69 18.21 8.76
C THR A 95 -3.89 16.83 9.38
N PHE A 96 -3.05 15.85 9.04
CA PHE A 96 -3.12 14.49 9.59
C PHE A 96 -2.83 14.47 11.09
N THR A 97 -1.71 15.07 11.53
CA THR A 97 -1.29 15.04 12.94
C THR A 97 -2.31 15.73 13.87
N PHE A 98 -2.95 16.80 13.41
CA PHE A 98 -3.97 17.50 14.19
C PHE A 98 -5.37 16.88 14.09
N SER A 99 -5.61 15.94 13.16
CA SER A 99 -6.92 15.30 12.96
C SER A 99 -6.88 13.79 13.18
N LEU A 100 -6.64 13.01 12.12
CA LEU A 100 -6.73 11.55 12.13
C LEU A 100 -5.78 10.89 13.11
N GLN A 101 -4.55 11.40 13.27
CA GLN A 101 -3.59 10.80 14.19
C GLN A 101 -4.15 10.73 15.62
N LYS A 102 -4.63 11.87 16.15
CA LYS A 102 -5.23 11.93 17.49
C LYS A 102 -6.44 11.02 17.63
N LYS A 103 -7.25 10.89 16.56
CA LYS A 103 -8.40 10.00 16.54
C LYS A 103 -7.95 8.53 16.63
N PHE A 104 -6.95 8.13 15.87
CA PHE A 104 -6.43 6.75 15.89
C PHE A 104 -5.71 6.43 17.20
N GLU A 105 -4.92 7.35 17.75
CA GLU A 105 -4.27 7.20 19.06
C GLU A 105 -5.29 6.99 20.18
N SER A 106 -6.43 7.70 20.12
CA SER A 106 -7.53 7.52 21.07
C SER A 106 -8.27 6.19 20.90
N LEU A 107 -8.30 5.61 19.70
CA LEU A 107 -8.96 4.33 19.42
C LEU A 107 -8.06 3.14 19.75
N PHE A 108 -6.75 3.30 19.59
CA PHE A 108 -5.74 2.24 19.77
C PHE A 108 -4.60 2.70 20.70
N PRO A 109 -4.89 3.00 21.97
CA PRO A 109 -3.89 3.53 22.89
C PRO A 109 -2.76 2.53 23.11
N GLY A 110 -1.51 2.98 22.90
CA GLY A 110 -0.31 2.15 23.08
C GLY A 110 -0.03 1.14 21.96
N LYS A 111 -0.92 1.00 20.97
CA LYS A 111 -0.81 0.01 19.87
C LYS A 111 -0.66 0.64 18.48
N LEU A 112 -0.39 1.95 18.41
CA LEU A 112 -0.32 2.70 17.17
C LEU A 112 1.12 3.10 16.82
N GLU A 113 1.59 2.67 15.66
CA GLU A 113 2.80 3.17 15.02
C GLU A 113 2.43 4.10 13.86
N VAL A 114 3.16 5.19 13.67
CA VAL A 114 2.95 6.09 12.53
C VAL A 114 4.20 6.13 11.65
N VAL A 115 4.02 5.74 10.39
CA VAL A 115 5.09 5.71 9.38
C VAL A 115 4.80 6.75 8.31
N ARG A 116 5.67 7.75 8.20
CA ARG A 116 5.58 8.79 7.15
C ARG A 116 6.50 8.45 5.99
N MET A 117 5.93 8.39 4.78
CA MET A 117 6.66 8.11 3.54
C MET A 117 6.36 9.19 2.50
N THR A 118 7.33 9.39 1.61
CA THR A 118 7.19 10.22 0.42
C THR A 118 7.16 9.35 -0.83
N GLN A 119 6.60 9.88 -1.91
CA GLN A 119 6.57 9.22 -3.21
C GLN A 119 7.96 8.68 -3.60
N GLN A 120 8.00 7.40 -3.97
CA GLN A 120 9.19 6.61 -4.32
C GLN A 120 10.17 6.30 -3.17
N GLN A 121 9.81 6.64 -1.92
CA GLN A 121 10.53 6.25 -0.70
C GLN A 121 9.67 5.34 0.20
N GLU A 122 8.76 4.57 -0.40
CA GLU A 122 7.91 3.62 0.32
C GLU A 122 8.71 2.39 0.76
N ASN A 123 8.42 1.90 1.97
CA ASN A 123 9.02 0.67 2.48
C ASN A 123 8.37 -0.58 1.84
N PRO A 124 9.06 -1.75 1.87
CA PRO A 124 8.54 -2.97 1.27
C PRO A 124 7.23 -3.48 1.88
N LYS A 125 7.04 -3.34 3.21
CA LYS A 125 5.81 -3.80 3.89
C LYS A 125 4.58 -3.07 3.34
N PHE A 126 4.63 -1.73 3.26
CA PHE A 126 3.57 -0.92 2.67
C PHE A 126 3.27 -1.28 1.21
N LEU A 127 4.31 -1.47 0.39
CA LEU A 127 4.13 -1.86 -1.02
C LEU A 127 3.45 -3.23 -1.16
N SER A 128 3.70 -4.15 -0.22
CA SER A 128 3.14 -5.51 -0.26
C SER A 128 1.61 -5.54 -0.17
N HIS A 129 0.99 -4.60 0.54
CA HIS A 129 -0.47 -4.52 0.73
C HIS A 129 -1.23 -4.33 -0.58
N PHE A 130 -0.59 -3.71 -1.57
CA PHE A 130 -1.23 -3.39 -2.85
C PHE A 130 -1.09 -4.50 -3.90
N LYS A 131 -0.52 -5.66 -3.55
CA LYS A 131 -0.45 -6.85 -4.43
C LYS A 131 0.10 -6.52 -5.83
N ARG A 132 1.18 -5.73 -5.88
CA ARG A 132 1.82 -5.20 -7.11
C ARG A 132 1.00 -4.21 -7.93
N LYS A 133 -0.16 -3.77 -7.44
CA LYS A 133 -0.96 -2.70 -8.04
C LYS A 133 -0.61 -1.36 -7.39
N PHE A 134 0.65 -0.93 -7.51
CA PHE A 134 1.09 0.38 -7.01
C PHE A 134 1.28 1.35 -8.18
N ILE A 135 0.26 2.15 -8.46
CA ILE A 135 0.19 3.04 -9.62
C ILE A 135 0.17 4.49 -9.13
N ILE A 136 1.12 5.30 -9.57
CA ILE A 136 1.20 6.72 -9.25
C ILE A 136 0.81 7.52 -10.51
N HIS A 137 -0.36 8.15 -10.47
CA HIS A 137 -0.88 9.05 -11.50
C HIS A 137 -0.35 10.47 -11.29
N LYS A 138 -0.16 11.19 -12.38
CA LYS A 138 0.26 12.59 -12.34
C LYS A 138 -0.94 13.50 -12.06
N GLY A 139 -0.75 14.51 -11.21
CA GLY A 139 -1.77 15.50 -10.90
C GLY A 139 -2.61 15.14 -9.66
N LYS A 140 -3.86 15.62 -9.62
CA LYS A 140 -4.81 15.37 -8.52
C LYS A 140 -5.85 14.32 -8.89
N ARG A 141 -6.25 13.51 -7.90
CA ARG A 141 -7.26 12.45 -8.01
C ARG A 141 -8.60 12.90 -8.59
N LYS A 142 -9.09 14.06 -8.16
CA LYS A 142 -10.37 14.64 -8.62
C LYS A 142 -10.20 15.73 -9.66
N ALA A 143 -9.03 15.82 -10.32
CA ALA A 143 -8.89 16.70 -11.46
C ALA A 143 -9.82 16.23 -12.59
N LYS A 144 -10.35 17.17 -13.38
CA LYS A 144 -11.09 16.81 -14.60
C LYS A 144 -10.12 16.08 -15.53
N ALA A 145 -10.24 14.76 -15.60
CA ALA A 145 -9.45 13.97 -16.52
C ALA A 145 -9.99 14.20 -17.94
N ASP A 146 -9.10 14.55 -18.87
CA ASP A 146 -9.41 14.46 -20.29
C ASP A 146 -9.37 12.98 -20.66
N SER A 147 -10.50 12.30 -20.44
CA SER A 147 -10.63 10.83 -20.53
C SER A 147 -10.22 10.24 -21.88
N LEU A 148 -10.02 11.08 -22.90
CA LEU A 148 -9.64 10.73 -24.26
C LEU A 148 -8.11 10.76 -24.49
N GLN A 149 -7.32 11.28 -23.54
CA GLN A 149 -5.88 11.40 -23.73
C GLN A 149 -5.13 10.12 -23.33
N PRO A 150 -4.17 9.66 -24.15
CA PRO A 150 -3.32 8.53 -23.80
C PRO A 150 -2.41 8.87 -22.60
N SER A 151 -2.19 7.86 -21.77
CA SER A 151 -1.33 7.97 -20.58
C SER A 151 -0.16 7.00 -20.67
N LEU A 152 1.06 7.53 -20.59
CA LEU A 152 2.28 6.73 -20.56
C LEU A 152 2.73 6.48 -19.13
N TYR A 153 3.06 5.24 -18.82
CA TYR A 153 3.57 4.83 -17.51
C TYR A 153 4.94 4.18 -17.63
N HIS A 154 5.83 4.52 -16.70
CA HIS A 154 7.14 3.90 -16.53
C HIS A 154 7.04 2.88 -15.38
N VAL A 155 7.33 1.61 -15.68
CA VAL A 155 7.42 0.54 -14.69
C VAL A 155 8.82 0.52 -14.10
N ARG A 156 8.93 0.82 -12.80
CA ARG A 156 10.19 0.81 -12.05
C ARG A 156 10.22 -0.29 -11.03
N THR A 157 11.30 -1.06 -11.00
CA THR A 157 11.54 -2.12 -10.02
C THR A 157 12.84 -1.83 -9.30
N ASN A 158 12.77 -1.57 -7.99
CA ASN A 158 13.95 -1.36 -7.16
C ASN A 158 14.28 -2.64 -6.41
N GLY A 159 15.26 -3.40 -6.90
CA GLY A 159 15.65 -4.67 -6.28
C GLY A 159 14.68 -5.79 -6.65
N SER A 160 13.82 -6.21 -5.70
CA SER A 160 12.89 -7.32 -5.94
C SER A 160 11.64 -6.88 -6.70
N ALA A 161 10.96 -7.85 -7.35
CA ALA A 161 9.68 -7.62 -8.02
C ALA A 161 8.57 -7.09 -7.09
N LEU A 162 8.73 -7.20 -5.77
CA LEU A 162 7.81 -6.65 -4.77
C LEU A 162 7.85 -5.11 -4.74
N CYS A 163 8.98 -4.51 -5.11
CA CYS A 163 9.19 -3.06 -5.10
C CYS A 163 8.83 -2.41 -6.45
N THR A 164 7.91 -3.01 -7.20
CA THR A 164 7.48 -2.52 -8.51
C THR A 164 6.49 -1.37 -8.36
N ARG A 165 6.72 -0.27 -9.08
CA ARG A 165 5.84 0.90 -9.16
C ARG A 165 5.55 1.22 -10.62
N CYS A 166 4.31 1.58 -10.91
CA CYS A 166 3.91 2.07 -12.22
C CYS A 166 3.67 3.58 -12.12
N ILE A 167 4.55 4.40 -12.71
CA ILE A 167 4.54 5.85 -12.52
C ILE A 167 4.14 6.53 -13.82
N GLN A 168 3.06 7.29 -13.81
CA GLN A 168 2.64 8.08 -14.97
C GLN A 168 3.68 9.17 -15.25
N ILE A 169 4.13 9.23 -16.50
CA ILE A 169 5.07 10.23 -17.00
C ILE A 169 4.40 11.07 -18.10
N GLY A 170 5.13 12.04 -18.65
CA GLY A 170 4.66 12.74 -19.85
C GLY A 170 4.45 11.75 -20.99
N THR A 171 3.39 11.93 -21.78
CA THR A 171 3.14 11.09 -22.96
C THR A 171 3.98 11.59 -24.13
N ASP A 172 5.30 11.37 -24.05
CA ASP A 172 6.29 11.76 -25.06
C ASP A 172 7.25 10.59 -25.32
N ALA A 173 7.44 10.25 -26.60
CA ALA A 173 8.34 9.18 -27.04
C ALA A 173 9.81 9.46 -26.68
N SER A 174 10.19 10.74 -26.52
CA SER A 174 11.56 11.13 -26.10
C SER A 174 11.94 10.60 -24.70
N LEU A 175 10.96 10.19 -23.90
CA LEU A 175 11.16 9.66 -22.55
C LEU A 175 11.42 8.14 -22.53
N LEU A 176 11.26 7.46 -23.68
CA LEU A 176 11.46 6.02 -23.81
C LEU A 176 12.94 5.68 -23.96
N ASN A 177 13.33 4.50 -23.47
CA ASN A 177 14.63 3.89 -23.71
C ASN A 177 14.53 2.37 -23.53
N SER A 178 15.56 1.64 -23.96
CA SER A 178 15.60 0.18 -23.92
C SER A 178 15.82 -0.42 -22.53
N GLU A 179 16.30 0.37 -21.56
CA GLU A 179 16.66 -0.13 -20.23
C GLU A 179 15.43 -0.35 -19.33
N PHE A 180 14.29 0.24 -19.67
CA PHE A 180 13.10 0.23 -18.83
C PHE A 180 11.84 -0.22 -19.58
N CYS A 181 10.86 -0.68 -18.80
CA CYS A 181 9.54 -1.08 -19.30
C CYS A 181 8.56 0.09 -19.22
N PHE A 182 7.77 0.25 -20.28
CA PHE A 182 6.76 1.30 -20.38
C PHE A 182 5.40 0.73 -20.79
N ILE A 183 4.32 1.33 -20.29
CA ILE A 183 2.94 0.96 -20.60
C ILE A 183 2.25 2.20 -21.18
N LEU A 184 1.81 2.11 -22.44
CA LEU A 184 0.94 3.12 -23.04
C LEU A 184 -0.52 2.69 -22.86
N LYS A 185 -1.24 3.39 -21.99
CA LYS A 185 -2.68 3.24 -21.83
C LYS A 185 -3.38 4.18 -22.80
N VAL A 186 -4.05 3.61 -23.79
CA VAL A 186 -4.90 4.36 -24.72
C VAL A 186 -6.35 4.20 -24.26
N SER A 187 -7.07 5.31 -24.06
CA SER A 187 -8.52 5.25 -23.93
C SER A 187 -9.10 5.03 -25.32
N ALA A 188 -9.89 3.96 -25.47
CA ALA A 188 -10.61 3.73 -26.71
C ALA A 188 -11.69 4.80 -26.86
N GLY A 189 -11.38 5.88 -27.59
CA GLY A 189 -12.40 6.58 -28.36
C GLY A 189 -13.05 5.55 -29.31
N ALA A 190 -14.35 5.68 -29.55
CA ALA A 190 -15.07 4.84 -30.50
C ALA A 190 -14.34 4.79 -31.86
N GLY A 191 -13.57 3.72 -32.12
CA GLY A 191 -12.68 3.62 -33.28
C GLY A 191 -11.33 2.99 -32.94
N ALA A 192 -11.34 1.70 -32.58
CA ALA A 192 -10.13 0.94 -32.29
C ALA A 192 -9.18 0.87 -33.51
N ALA A 193 -8.09 1.63 -33.50
CA ALA A 193 -6.91 1.32 -34.28
C ALA A 193 -6.04 0.35 -33.47
N ARG A 194 -6.09 -0.94 -33.84
CA ARG A 194 -5.15 -1.96 -33.37
C ARG A 194 -3.73 -1.52 -33.74
N LEU A 195 -2.92 -1.11 -32.76
CA LEU A 195 -1.47 -1.12 -32.92
C LEU A 195 -0.99 -2.56 -32.72
N ALA A 196 -0.44 -3.13 -33.77
CA ALA A 196 0.16 -4.45 -33.80
C ALA A 196 1.29 -4.52 -32.77
N GLY A 197 1.13 -5.39 -31.77
CA GLY A 197 2.23 -5.79 -30.89
C GLY A 197 3.14 -6.77 -31.63
N CYS A 198 4.45 -6.56 -31.51
CA CYS A 198 5.50 -7.49 -31.89
C CYS A 198 5.15 -8.94 -31.50
N PRO A 199 5.35 -9.92 -32.38
CA PRO A 199 5.25 -11.32 -31.98
C PRO A 199 6.39 -11.63 -31.01
N LEU A 200 6.05 -12.06 -29.81
CA LEU A 200 6.96 -12.79 -28.95
C LEU A 200 7.34 -14.06 -29.72
N THR A 201 8.57 -14.14 -30.19
CA THR A 201 9.11 -15.35 -30.80
C THR A 201 9.17 -16.43 -29.74
N GLU A 202 8.33 -17.45 -29.86
CA GLU A 202 8.51 -18.70 -29.12
C GLU A 202 9.79 -19.37 -29.62
N GLY A 203 10.77 -19.52 -28.73
CA GLY A 203 11.99 -20.27 -28.99
C GLY A 203 11.65 -21.76 -29.07
N GLY A 204 11.44 -22.25 -30.29
CA GLY A 204 11.52 -23.68 -30.59
C GLY A 204 12.96 -24.14 -30.48
N SER A 205 13.28 -24.90 -29.43
CA SER A 205 14.50 -25.69 -29.37
C SER A 205 14.36 -26.87 -30.34
N SER A 206 15.25 -26.95 -31.32
CA SER A 206 15.46 -28.14 -32.13
C SER A 206 16.97 -28.38 -32.24
N SER A 207 17.48 -29.27 -31.40
CA SER A 207 18.45 -30.34 -31.67
C SER A 207 18.89 -30.98 -30.36
#